data_AF-C6B4A3-F1
#
_entry.id   AF-C6B4A3-F1
#
_cell.length_a   1.000
_cell.length_b   1.000
_cell.length_c   1.000
_cell.angle_alpha   90.00
_cell.angle_beta   90.00
_cell.angle_gamma   90.00
#
_symmetry.space_group_name_H-M   'P 1'
#
loop_
_entity.id
_entity.type
_entity.pdbx_description
1 polymer ?
#
loop_
_entity_poly.entity_id
_entity_poly.type
_entity_poly.pdbx_seq_one_letter_code
_entity_poly.pdbx_strand_id
1 'polypeptide(L)' 'MAPEKTLPGNSNKFRRIVIQVQSGLPAYGYYAGSLTGVVDEDTRAALSQMQKDNKLKVTGTVTTEVLNAFGIAAR' A
#
# COMPACT_ATOMS: atom_id res chain seq x y z
N MET A 1 -13.09 -11.54 -12.30
CA MET A 1 -12.63 -10.25 -11.74
C MET A 1 -13.17 -10.14 -10.33
N ALA A 2 -12.39 -10.46 -9.29
CA ALA A 2 -12.82 -10.27 -7.92
C ALA A 2 -12.86 -8.76 -7.61
N PRO A 3 -13.87 -8.25 -6.88
CA PRO A 3 -13.83 -6.89 -6.38
C PRO A 3 -12.69 -6.79 -5.37
N GLU A 4 -11.61 -6.11 -5.75
CA GLU A 4 -10.48 -5.85 -4.86
C GLU A 4 -11.01 -5.18 -3.61
N LYS A 5 -10.92 -5.90 -2.49
CA LYS A 5 -11.38 -5.48 -1.18
C LYS A 5 -10.44 -4.37 -0.70
N THR A 6 -10.63 -3.17 -1.22
CA THR A 6 -9.93 -1.97 -0.76
C THR A 6 -10.26 -1.81 0.72
N LEU A 7 -9.24 -1.74 1.56
CA LEU A 7 -9.45 -1.64 2.99
C LEU A 7 -10.13 -0.30 3.31
N PRO A 8 -11.24 -0.30 4.07
CA PRO A 8 -11.95 0.93 4.39
C PRO A 8 -11.04 1.85 5.22
N GLY A 9 -10.86 3.09 4.76
CA GLY A 9 -9.98 4.10 5.35
C GLY A 9 -10.26 4.46 6.82
N ASN A 10 -11.40 4.01 7.38
CA ASN A 10 -11.83 4.26 8.75
C ASN A 10 -11.34 3.23 9.80
N SER A 11 -10.55 2.23 9.41
CA SER A 11 -10.03 1.24 10.37
C SER A 11 -8.65 1.62 10.90
N ASN A 12 -8.45 1.69 12.21
CA ASN A 12 -7.11 1.84 12.83
C ASN A 12 -6.10 0.81 12.32
N LYS A 13 -6.59 -0.38 11.94
CA LYS A 13 -5.80 -1.43 11.28
C LYS A 13 -5.28 -0.99 9.91
N PHE A 14 -6.09 -0.32 9.09
CA PHE A 14 -5.69 0.21 7.79
C PHE A 14 -4.58 1.25 7.94
N ARG A 15 -4.73 2.22 8.84
CA ARG A 15 -3.69 3.22 9.11
C ARG A 15 -2.35 2.58 9.49
N ARG A 16 -2.35 1.60 10.40
CA ARG A 16 -1.12 0.87 10.77
C ARG A 16 -0.50 0.15 9.58
N ILE A 17 -1.33 -0.47 8.75
CA ILE A 17 -0.89 -1.15 7.54
C ILE A 17 -0.28 -0.16 6.54
N VAL A 18 -0.92 1.00 6.32
CA VAL A 18 -0.40 2.05 5.44
C VAL A 18 0.92 2.57 5.98
N ILE A 19 1.06 2.78 7.30
CA ILE A 19 2.33 3.17 7.93
C ILE A 19 3.41 2.11 7.68
N GLN A 20 3.08 0.82 7.82
CA GLN A 20 4.03 -0.27 7.54
C GLN A 20 4.48 -0.25 6.08
N VAL A 21 3.55 -0.10 5.14
CA VAL A 21 3.85 0.01 3.70
C VAL A 21 4.68 1.27 3.42
N GLN A 22 4.28 2.43 3.94
CA GLN A 22 5.02 3.68 3.82
C GLN A 22 6.41 3.61 4.46
N SER A 23 6.62 2.76 5.47
CA SER A 23 7.95 2.54 6.06
C SER A 23 8.83 1.62 5.20
N GLY A 24 8.21 0.71 4.45
CA GLY A 24 8.91 -0.19 3.53
C GLY A 24 9.19 0.43 2.17
N LEU A 25 8.27 1.23 1.62
CA LEU A 25 8.40 1.83 0.28
C LEU A 25 9.67 2.68 0.06
N PRO A 26 10.20 3.45 1.05
CA PRO A 26 11.47 4.16 0.93
C PRO A 26 12.66 3.22 0.76
N ALA A 27 12.62 2.04 1.38
CA ALA A 27 13.67 1.03 1.22
C ALA A 27 13.75 0.51 -0.22
N TYR A 28 12.64 0.57 -0.97
CA TYR A 28 12.58 0.24 -2.39
C TYR A 28 12.72 1.47 -3.31
N GLY A 29 12.88 2.68 -2.75
CA GLY A 29 12.96 3.92 -3.52
C GLY A 29 11.65 4.39 -4.15
N TYR A 30 10.51 3.81 -3.78
CA TYR A 30 9.20 4.18 -4.34
C TYR A 30 8.53 5.34 -3.60
N TYR A 31 8.89 5.60 -2.34
CA TYR A 31 8.23 6.60 -1.49
C TYR A 31 9.26 7.38 -0.66
N ALA A 32 9.09 8.69 -0.56
CA ALA A 32 9.93 9.57 0.25
C ALA A 32 9.12 10.48 1.20
N GLY A 33 7.81 10.24 1.30
CA GLY A 33 6.91 11.04 2.13
C GLY A 33 6.86 10.59 3.59
N SER A 34 6.01 11.28 4.36
CA SER A 34 5.81 11.01 5.79
C SER A 34 4.96 9.77 6.04
N LEU A 35 5.26 9.04 7.12
CA LEU A 35 4.48 7.88 7.57
C LEU A 35 3.18 8.31 8.26
N THR A 36 2.24 8.87 7.49
CA THR A 36 0.97 9.42 8.00
C THR A 36 -0.09 8.33 8.23
N GLY A 37 0.07 7.16 7.60
CA GLY A 37 -0.97 6.13 7.54
C GLY A 37 -2.13 6.50 6.63
N VAL A 38 -1.94 7.52 5.77
CA VAL A 38 -2.89 7.98 4.78
C VAL A 38 -2.32 7.71 3.39
N VAL A 39 -3.16 7.27 2.47
CA VAL A 39 -2.75 7.08 1.08
C VAL A 39 -2.85 8.42 0.36
N ASP A 40 -1.79 9.22 0.47
CA ASP A 40 -1.62 10.48 -0.26
C ASP A 40 -1.18 10.23 -1.72
N GLU A 41 -1.13 11.26 -2.55
CA GLU A 41 -0.77 11.13 -3.98
C GLU A 41 0.59 10.45 -4.19
N ASP A 42 1.59 10.80 -3.38
CA ASP A 42 2.91 10.15 -3.40
C ASP A 42 2.83 8.66 -3.04
N THR A 43 2.03 8.31 -2.03
CA THR A 43 1.82 6.90 -1.66
C THR A 43 1.07 6.17 -2.78
N ARG A 44 0.12 6.84 -3.43
CA ARG A 44 -0.63 6.32 -4.59
C ARG A 44 0.30 6.02 -5.76
N ALA A 45 1.23 6.91 -6.06
CA ALA A 45 2.23 6.72 -7.10
C ALA A 45 3.16 5.55 -6.76
N ALA A 46 3.68 5.52 -5.52
CA ALA A 46 4.53 4.46 -5.01
C ALA A 46 3.86 3.08 -5.09
N LEU A 47 2.59 3.01 -4.70
CA LEU A 47 1.76 1.81 -4.79
C LEU A 47 1.52 1.40 -6.23
N SER A 48 1.27 2.36 -7.12
CA SER A 48 1.04 2.07 -8.53
C SER A 48 2.28 1.45 -9.18
N GLN A 49 3.46 2.00 -8.87
CA GLN A 49 4.75 1.50 -9.35
C GLN A 49 4.98 0.07 -8.83
N MET A 50 4.86 -0.11 -7.52
CA MET A 50 5.02 -1.40 -6.84
C MET A 50 4.05 -2.45 -7.40
N GLN A 51 2.77 -2.10 -7.61
CA GLN A 51 1.78 -3.00 -8.20
C GLN A 51 2.17 -3.41 -9.61
N LYS A 52 2.63 -2.46 -10.42
CA LYS A 52 3.10 -2.73 -11.79
C LYS A 52 4.29 -3.68 -11.80
N ASP A 53 5.24 -3.48 -10.90
CA ASP A 53 6.46 -4.30 -10.80
C ASP A 53 6.15 -5.71 -10.30
N ASN A 54 5.22 -5.84 -9.36
CA ASN A 54 4.73 -7.14 -8.87
C ASN A 54 3.72 -7.81 -9.83
N LYS A 55 3.47 -7.24 -11.02
CA LYS A 55 2.44 -7.67 -11.98
C LYS A 55 1.04 -7.80 -11.36
N LEU A 56 0.78 -7.02 -10.33
CA LEU A 56 -0.52 -6.86 -9.70
C LEU A 56 -1.33 -5.82 -10.46
N LYS A 57 -2.63 -5.79 -10.16
CA LYS A 57 -3.50 -4.75 -10.70
C LYS A 57 -3.13 -3.40 -10.08
N VAL A 58 -2.81 -2.44 -10.95
CA VAL A 58 -2.48 -1.07 -10.56
C VAL A 58 -3.77 -0.36 -10.15
N THR A 59 -4.03 -0.31 -8.85
CA THR A 59 -5.15 0.44 -8.26
C THR A 59 -4.68 1.73 -7.61
N GLY A 60 -3.38 1.85 -7.32
CA GLY A 60 -2.80 2.95 -6.56
C GLY A 60 -3.21 2.94 -5.09
N THR A 61 -3.82 1.88 -4.58
CA THR A 61 -4.27 1.81 -3.18
C THR A 61 -3.65 0.62 -2.47
N VAL A 62 -3.58 0.69 -1.13
CA VAL A 62 -3.10 -0.43 -0.32
C VAL A 62 -4.17 -1.52 -0.35
N THR A 63 -3.96 -2.53 -1.20
CA THR A 63 -4.78 -3.72 -1.27
C THR A 63 -4.12 -4.87 -0.51
N THR A 64 -4.89 -5.91 -0.18
CA THR A 64 -4.34 -7.11 0.46
C THR A 64 -3.21 -7.76 -0.35
N GLU A 65 -3.25 -7.66 -1.68
CA GLU A 65 -2.19 -8.16 -2.57
C GLU A 65 -0.88 -7.41 -2.39
N VAL A 66 -0.94 -6.07 -2.30
CA VAL A 66 0.22 -5.21 -2.00
C VAL A 66 0.85 -5.65 -0.67
N LEU A 67 0.01 -5.88 0.35
CA LEU A 67 0.47 -6.32 1.66
C LEU A 67 1.13 -7.69 1.62
N ASN A 68 0.52 -8.62 0.88
CA ASN A 68 1.06 -9.96 0.72
C ASN A 68 2.43 -9.94 0.01
N ALA A 69 2.58 -9.10 -1.00
CA ALA A 69 3.86 -8.90 -1.70
C ALA A 69 4.95 -8.29 -0.80
N PHE A 70 4.58 -7.43 0.16
CA PHE A 70 5.50 -6.96 1.20
C PHE A 70 5.66 -7.93 2.39
N GLY A 71 4.93 -9.06 2.41
CA GLY A 71 4.90 -9.96 3.57
C GLY A 71 4.22 -9.36 4.81
N ILE A 72 3.50 -8.25 4.66
CA ILE A 72 2.78 -7.57 5.73
C ILE A 72 1.48 -8.32 5.95
N ALA A 73 1.46 -9.22 6.93
CA ALA A 73 0.24 -9.93 7.27
C ALA A 73 -0.71 -9.00 8.05
N ALA A 74 -1.83 -8.63 7.44
CA ALA A 74 -2.95 -7.96 8.10
C ALA A 74 -3.70 -8.93 9.05
N ARG A 75 -3.00 -9.50 10.04
CA ARG A 75 -3.58 -10.39 11.07
C ARG A 75 -4.49 -9.60 12.00
#